data_AF-A0A059XEN6-F1
#
_entry.id   AF-A0A059XEN6-F1
#
_cell.length_a   1.000
_cell.length_b   1.000
_cell.length_c   1.000
_cell.angle_alpha   90.00
_cell.angle_beta   90.00
_cell.angle_gamma   90.00
#
_symmetry.space_group_name_H-M   'P 1'
#
loop_
_entity.id
_entity.type
_entity.pdbx_description
1 polymer ?
#
loop_
_entity_poly.entity_id
_entity_poly.type
_entity_poly.pdbx_seq_one_letter_code
_entity_poly.pdbx_strand_id
1 'polypeptide(L)'
;MEQHKRVLGILYVVSGTLQIVGLLIASALIGSLIPFIAEQADPEGQWVFEWIVPFFRTITIVIVVFFSIPSIIAGWGLLNGKKWALTLALILGCFKLFSFPVGTALGIYTIWVYTKENQAVAQV
;
A
#
# COMPACT_ATOMS: atom_id res chain seq x y z
N MET A 1 9.80 -22.08 8.03
CA MET A 1 10.00 -20.61 7.92
C MET A 1 9.95 -20.11 6.48
N GLU A 2 10.64 -20.76 5.54
CA GLU A 2 10.61 -20.40 4.11
C GLU A 2 9.19 -20.29 3.50
N GLN A 3 8.29 -21.22 3.83
CA GLN A 3 6.90 -21.16 3.36
C GLN A 3 6.15 -19.92 3.87
N HIS A 4 6.32 -19.55 5.14
CA HIS A 4 5.68 -18.36 5.70
C HIS A 4 6.22 -17.06 5.10
N LYS A 5 7.54 -16.99 4.86
CA LYS A 5 8.17 -15.87 4.13
C LYS A 5 7.64 -15.76 2.70
N ARG A 6 7.44 -16.89 2.02
CA ARG A 6 6.85 -16.94 0.68
C ARG A 6 5.39 -16.48 0.67
N VAL A 7 4.57 -16.97 1.60
CA VAL A 7 3.16 -16.52 1.75
C VAL A 7 3.12 -15.02 2.04
N LEU A 8 3.96 -14.53 2.96
CA LEU A 8 4.07 -13.11 3.27
C LEU A 8 4.46 -12.30 2.02
N GLY A 9 5.43 -12.79 1.24
CA GLY A 9 5.85 -12.15 -0.01
C GLY A 9 4.69 -11.99 -1.00
N ILE A 10 3.90 -13.05 -1.21
CA ILE A 10 2.71 -13.02 -2.08
C ILE A 10 1.69 -12.00 -1.55
N LEU A 11 1.41 -11.98 -0.24
CA LEU A 11 0.47 -11.05 0.37
C LEU A 11 0.88 -9.58 0.14
N TYR A 12 2.18 -9.28 0.25
CA TYR A 12 2.68 -7.92 -0.01
C TYR A 12 2.55 -7.53 -1.50
N VAL A 13 2.89 -8.43 -2.43
CA VAL A 13 2.71 -8.18 -3.88
C VAL A 13 1.24 -7.97 -4.20
N VAL A 14 0.37 -8.89 -3.80
CA VAL A 14 -1.09 -8.80 -4.06
C VAL A 14 -1.66 -7.53 -3.45
N SER A 15 -1.31 -7.20 -2.21
CA SER A 15 -1.80 -5.97 -1.56
C SER A 15 -1.32 -4.70 -2.27
N GLY A 16 -0.06 -4.67 -2.73
CA GLY A 16 0.49 -3.54 -3.47
C GLY A 16 -0.17 -3.38 -4.84
N THR A 17 -0.35 -4.48 -5.57
CA THR A 17 -1.05 -4.48 -6.87
C THR A 17 -2.50 -4.06 -6.72
N LEU A 18 -3.24 -4.61 -5.76
CA LEU A 18 -4.62 -4.22 -5.50
C LEU A 18 -4.74 -2.74 -5.12
N GLN A 19 -3.80 -2.22 -4.33
CA GLN A 19 -3.78 -0.81 -3.95
C GLN A 19 -3.55 0.08 -5.18
N ILE A 20 -2.62 -0.27 -6.07
CA ILE A 20 -2.39 0.49 -7.32
C ILE A 20 -3.65 0.46 -8.18
N VAL A 21 -4.24 -0.71 -8.42
CA VAL A 21 -5.44 -0.85 -9.25
C VAL A 21 -6.61 -0.07 -8.65
N GLY A 22 -6.85 -0.20 -7.35
CA GLY A 22 -7.91 0.53 -6.65
C GLY A 22 -7.73 2.04 -6.72
N LEU A 23 -6.50 2.53 -6.53
CA LEU A 23 -6.18 3.96 -6.64
C LEU A 23 -6.28 4.47 -8.09
N LEU A 24 -5.89 3.68 -9.08
CA LEU A 24 -6.05 4.04 -10.49
C LEU A 24 -7.53 4.16 -10.86
N ILE A 25 -8.36 3.19 -10.48
CA ILE A 25 -9.81 3.23 -10.70
C ILE A 25 -10.41 4.45 -10.01
N ALA A 26 -10.08 4.67 -8.73
CA ALA A 26 -10.57 5.84 -7.98
C ALA A 26 -10.15 7.16 -8.66
N SER A 27 -8.90 7.26 -9.11
CA SER A 27 -8.41 8.46 -9.81
C SER A 27 -9.12 8.71 -11.14
N ALA A 28 -9.42 7.65 -11.90
CA ALA A 28 -10.15 7.74 -13.16
C ALA A 28 -11.62 8.15 -12.94
N LEU A 29 -12.26 7.62 -11.90
CA LEU A 29 -13.61 8.00 -11.51
C LEU A 29 -13.67 9.46 -11.05
N ILE A 30 -12.76 9.90 -10.18
CA ILE A 30 -12.69 11.30 -9.73
C ILE A 30 -12.42 12.23 -10.92
N GLY A 31 -11.46 11.88 -11.78
CA GLY A 31 -11.11 12.69 -12.96
C GLY A 31 -12.22 12.80 -14.00
N SER A 32 -13.18 11.86 -14.02
CA SER A 32 -14.33 11.89 -14.94
C SER A 32 -15.59 12.49 -14.31
N LEU A 33 -15.86 12.20 -13.04
CA LEU A 33 -17.08 12.63 -12.35
C LEU A 33 -17.00 14.07 -11.82
N ILE A 34 -15.85 14.49 -11.28
CA ILE A 34 -15.73 15.81 -10.66
C ILE A 34 -15.90 16.95 -11.67
N PRO A 35 -15.29 16.93 -12.88
CA PRO A 35 -15.50 18.00 -13.86
C PRO A 35 -16.96 18.10 -14.33
N PHE A 36 -17.65 16.97 -14.46
CA PHE A 36 -19.07 16.94 -14.82
C PHE A 36 -19.91 17.66 -13.76
N ILE A 37 -19.68 17.37 -12.47
CA ILE A 37 -20.38 18.04 -11.36
C ILE A 37 -20.02 19.54 -11.29
N ALA A 38 -18.74 19.87 -11.52
CA ALA A 38 -18.27 21.25 -11.48
C ALA A 38 -18.91 22.13 -12.57
N GLU A 39 -19.18 21.58 -13.76
CA GLU A 39 -19.85 22.30 -14.86
C GLU A 39 -21.29 22.72 -14.50
N GLN A 40 -21.97 21.96 -13.63
CA GLN A 40 -23.31 22.29 -13.15
C GLN A 40 -23.32 23.15 -11.88
N ALA A 41 -22.16 23.44 -11.29
CA ALA A 41 -22.04 24.21 -10.06
C ALA A 41 -21.97 25.72 -10.35
N ASP A 42 -22.49 26.53 -9.41
CA ASP A 42 -22.41 27.99 -9.50
C ASP A 42 -20.95 28.47 -9.56
N PRO A 43 -20.67 29.61 -10.24
CA PRO A 43 -19.31 30.15 -10.39
C PRO A 43 -18.56 30.37 -9.07
N GLU A 44 -19.28 30.70 -7.98
CA GLU A 44 -18.70 30.85 -6.64
C GLU A 44 -18.24 29.52 -5.99
N GLY A 45 -18.69 28.37 -6.50
CA GLY A 45 -18.29 27.04 -6.03
C GLY A 45 -17.17 26.39 -6.87
N GLN A 46 -16.91 26.89 -8.08
CA GLN A 46 -15.99 26.24 -9.01
C GLN A 46 -14.52 26.23 -8.54
N TRP A 47 -14.08 27.29 -7.83
CA TRP A 47 -12.71 27.38 -7.30
C TRP A 47 -12.36 26.22 -6.35
N VAL A 48 -13.34 25.63 -5.63
CA VAL A 48 -13.09 24.47 -4.76
C VAL A 48 -12.69 23.25 -5.59
N PHE A 49 -13.31 23.05 -6.74
CA PHE A 49 -13.05 21.92 -7.63
C PHE A 49 -11.66 22.03 -8.30
N GLU A 50 -11.21 23.25 -8.58
CA GLU A 50 -9.87 23.51 -9.13
C GLU A 50 -8.76 23.08 -8.16
N TRP A 51 -8.97 23.18 -6.85
CA TRP A 51 -7.99 22.74 -5.85
C TRP A 51 -8.14 21.28 -5.46
N ILE A 52 -9.38 20.76 -5.37
CA ILE A 52 -9.63 19.41 -4.86
C ILE A 52 -9.10 18.33 -5.81
N VAL A 53 -9.30 18.47 -7.11
CA VAL A 53 -8.89 17.47 -8.11
C VAL A 53 -7.36 17.27 -8.14
N PRO A 54 -6.52 18.31 -8.29
CA PRO A 54 -5.07 18.12 -8.28
C PRO A 54 -4.55 17.70 -6.92
N PHE A 55 -5.20 18.09 -5.82
CA PHE A 55 -4.84 17.66 -4.47
C PHE A 55 -5.03 16.14 -4.30
N PHE A 56 -6.20 15.60 -4.66
CA PHE A 56 -6.46 14.16 -4.62
C PHE A 56 -5.54 13.38 -5.56
N ARG A 57 -5.26 13.92 -6.75
CA ARG A 57 -4.33 13.30 -7.71
C ARG A 57 -2.91 13.23 -7.13
N THR A 58 -2.43 14.30 -6.52
CA THR A 58 -1.11 14.36 -5.89
C THR A 58 -1.02 13.35 -4.73
N ILE A 59 -2.01 13.32 -3.84
CA ILE A 59 -2.08 12.35 -2.74
C ILE A 59 -2.03 10.92 -3.26
N THR A 60 -2.77 10.62 -4.34
CA THR A 60 -2.79 9.29 -4.94
C THR A 60 -1.40 8.87 -5.39
N ILE A 61 -0.67 9.75 -6.08
CA ILE A 61 0.71 9.48 -6.53
C ILE A 61 1.64 9.24 -5.34
N VAL A 62 1.56 10.09 -4.31
CA VAL A 62 2.36 9.94 -3.09
C VAL A 62 2.10 8.59 -2.43
N ILE A 63 0.84 8.18 -2.28
CA ILE A 63 0.51 6.88 -1.68
C ILE A 63 1.08 5.72 -2.49
N VAL A 64 0.97 5.76 -3.83
CA VAL A 64 1.51 4.71 -4.70
C VAL A 64 3.04 4.62 -4.56
N VAL A 65 3.73 5.76 -4.58
CA VAL A 65 5.19 5.82 -4.54
C VAL A 65 5.74 5.38 -3.18
N PHE A 66 5.10 5.77 -2.07
CA PHE A 66 5.61 5.49 -0.73
C PHE A 66 5.10 4.18 -0.12
N PHE A 67 3.92 3.70 -0.51
CA PHE A 67 3.34 2.49 0.07
C PHE A 67 3.23 1.33 -0.92
N SER A 68 2.70 1.57 -2.12
CA SER A 68 2.45 0.46 -3.06
C SER A 68 3.73 -0.08 -3.68
N ILE A 69 4.61 0.80 -4.21
CA ILE A 69 5.87 0.38 -4.83
C ILE A 69 6.76 -0.35 -3.81
N PRO A 70 7.03 0.20 -2.61
CA PRO A 70 7.82 -0.50 -1.60
C PRO A 70 7.18 -1.80 -1.14
N SER A 71 5.85 -1.90 -1.10
CA SER A 71 5.17 -3.17 -0.78
C SER A 71 5.47 -4.26 -1.81
N ILE A 72 5.44 -3.92 -3.10
CA ILE A 72 5.78 -4.88 -4.17
C ILE A 72 7.26 -5.26 -4.10
N ILE A 73 8.16 -4.29 -3.84
CA ILE A 73 9.59 -4.53 -3.67
C ILE A 73 9.86 -5.45 -2.46
N ALA A 74 9.18 -5.22 -1.34
CA ALA A 74 9.26 -6.08 -0.15
C ALA A 74 8.80 -7.50 -0.47
N GLY A 75 7.66 -7.62 -1.15
CA GLY A 75 7.11 -8.91 -1.55
C GLY A 75 8.03 -9.67 -2.49
N TRP A 76 8.57 -9.01 -3.52
CA TRP A 76 9.54 -9.60 -4.44
C TRP A 76 10.85 -10.00 -3.74
N GLY A 77 11.36 -9.15 -2.84
CA GLY A 77 12.55 -9.46 -2.06
C GLY A 77 12.37 -10.69 -1.15
N LEU A 78 11.18 -10.83 -0.54
CA LEU A 78 10.83 -11.98 0.30
C LEU A 78 10.77 -13.27 -0.53
N LEU A 79 10.22 -13.21 -1.74
CA LEU A 79 10.13 -14.36 -2.65
C LEU A 79 11.51 -14.82 -3.15
N ASN A 80 12.48 -13.91 -3.25
CA ASN A 80 13.86 -14.21 -3.65
C ASN A 80 14.78 -14.52 -2.45
N GLY A 81 14.23 -14.69 -1.24
CA GLY A 81 15.00 -15.05 -0.05
C GLY A 81 16.00 -13.96 0.40
N LYS A 82 15.77 -12.70 0.06
CA LYS A 82 16.68 -11.60 0.44
C LYS A 82 16.49 -11.23 1.91
N LYS A 83 17.58 -11.17 2.67
CA LYS A 83 17.57 -10.83 4.11
C LYS A 83 16.99 -9.44 4.42
N TRP A 84 17.22 -8.45 3.54
CA TRP A 84 16.71 -7.08 3.72
C TRP A 84 15.18 -6.97 3.55
N ALA A 85 14.57 -7.90 2.82
CA ALA A 85 13.16 -7.81 2.45
C ALA A 85 12.22 -7.96 3.65
N LEU A 86 12.66 -8.75 4.63
CA LEU A 86 11.88 -9.02 5.83
C LEU A 86 11.84 -7.79 6.76
N THR A 87 12.93 -7.01 6.83
CA THR A 87 12.95 -5.71 7.51
C THR A 87 12.08 -4.68 6.81
N LEU A 88 12.16 -4.59 5.47
CA LEU A 88 11.31 -3.68 4.68
C LEU A 88 9.82 -4.03 4.87
N ALA A 89 9.48 -5.32 4.81
CA ALA A 89 8.14 -5.80 5.07
C ALA A 89 7.67 -5.39 6.48
N LEU A 90 8.50 -5.56 7.52
CA LEU A 90 8.15 -5.15 8.88
C LEU A 90 7.78 -3.67 8.98
N ILE A 91 8.61 -2.78 8.42
CA ILE A 91 8.36 -1.33 8.41
C ILE A 91 7.00 -1.04 7.75
N LEU A 92 6.77 -1.60 6.57
CA LEU A 92 5.50 -1.44 5.84
C LEU A 92 4.33 -2.09 6.56
N GLY A 93 4.57 -3.18 7.28
CA GLY A 93 3.59 -3.90 8.10
C GLY A 93 3.08 -3.01 9.23
N CYS A 94 3.98 -2.31 9.93
CA CYS A 94 3.62 -1.33 10.94
C CYS A 94 2.72 -0.21 10.38
N PHE A 95 3.05 0.32 9.21
CA PHE A 95 2.18 1.31 8.55
C PHE A 95 0.83 0.71 8.13
N LYS A 96 0.79 -0.54 7.67
CA LYS A 96 -0.44 -1.21 7.30
C LYS A 96 -1.33 -1.52 8.50
N LEU A 97 -0.83 -1.54 9.73
CA LEU A 97 -1.67 -1.72 10.94
C LEU A 97 -2.77 -0.66 11.07
N PHE A 98 -2.52 0.57 10.60
CA PHE A 98 -3.50 1.66 10.60
C PHE A 98 -4.64 1.46 9.57
N SER A 99 -4.49 0.50 8.66
CA SER A 99 -5.48 0.16 7.64
C SER A 99 -6.28 -1.07 8.07
N PHE A 100 -7.38 -0.85 8.78
CA PHE A 100 -8.28 -1.91 9.23
C PHE A 100 -9.31 -2.28 8.15
N PRO A 101 -9.66 -3.56 7.94
CA PRO A 101 -9.17 -4.76 8.64
C PRO A 101 -7.98 -5.46 7.95
N VAL A 102 -7.85 -5.31 6.63
CA VAL A 102 -6.90 -6.11 5.81
C VAL A 102 -5.45 -5.77 6.12
N GLY A 103 -5.13 -4.47 6.24
CA GLY A 103 -3.77 -4.04 6.56
C GLY A 103 -3.34 -4.46 7.97
N THR A 104 -4.26 -4.44 8.93
CA THR A 104 -4.00 -4.91 10.30
C THR A 104 -3.65 -6.39 10.33
N ALA A 105 -4.43 -7.24 9.67
CA ALA A 105 -4.13 -8.67 9.58
C ALA A 105 -2.75 -8.93 8.95
N LEU A 106 -2.44 -8.21 7.88
CA LEU A 106 -1.16 -8.33 7.19
C LEU A 106 0.00 -7.85 8.06
N GLY A 107 -0.14 -6.71 8.76
CA GLY A 107 0.87 -6.20 9.68
C GLY A 107 1.16 -7.13 10.86
N ILE A 108 0.13 -7.69 11.49
CA ILE A 108 0.29 -8.67 12.57
C ILE A 108 1.03 -9.91 12.07
N TYR A 109 0.64 -10.43 10.90
CA TYR A 109 1.31 -11.59 10.30
C TYR A 109 2.79 -11.31 9.98
N THR A 110 3.10 -10.11 9.48
CA THR A 110 4.49 -9.68 9.24
C THR A 110 5.31 -9.68 10.53
N ILE A 111 4.78 -9.10 11.62
CA ILE A 111 5.48 -9.04 12.91
C ILE A 111 5.74 -10.47 13.42
N TRP A 112 4.74 -11.35 13.35
CA TRP A 112 4.89 -12.73 13.78
C TRP A 112 5.98 -13.48 13.00
N VAL A 113 6.01 -13.35 11.65
CA VAL A 113 7.05 -13.96 10.81
C VAL A 113 8.43 -13.40 11.16
N TYR A 114 8.54 -12.08 11.37
CA TYR A 114 9.80 -11.42 11.74
C TYR A 114 10.35 -11.93 13.06
N THR A 115 9.52 -12.05 14.09
CA THR A 115 9.93 -12.54 15.40
C THR A 115 10.40 -14.00 15.32
N LYS A 116 9.68 -14.85 14.57
CA LYS A 116 10.04 -16.26 14.42
C LYS A 116 11.37 -16.47 13.67
N GLU A 117 11.65 -15.67 12.65
CA GLU A 117 12.93 -15.74 11.93
C GLU A 117 14.10 -15.38 12.85
N ASN A 118 13.97 -14.32 13.66
CA ASN A 118 15.04 -13.89 14.57
C ASN A 118 15.27 -14.86 15.73
N GLN A 119 14.22 -15.50 16.25
CA GLN A 119 14.36 -16.55 17.27
C GLN A 119 15.16 -17.76 16.75
N ALA A 120 14.98 -18.14 15.48
CA ALA A 120 15.72 -19.25 14.88
C ALA A 120 17.22 -18.94 14.74
N VAL A 121 17.59 -17.68 14.48
CA VAL A 121 19.00 -17.26 14.39
C VAL A 121 19.70 -17.27 15.75
N ALA A 122 18.99 -16.97 16.84
CA ALA A 122 19.57 -16.92 18.19
C ALA A 122 19.86 -18.30 18.83
N GLN A 123 19.44 -19.40 18.19
CA GLN A 123 19.62 -20.78 18.66
C GLN A 123 20.74 -21.52 17.90
N VAL A 124 21.46 -20.82 17.00
CA VAL A 124 22.60 -21.33 16.20
C VAL A 124 23.87 -20.65 16.68
#